data_AF-A0A832IBG1-F1
#
_entry.id   AF-A0A832IBG1-F1
#
_cell.length_a   1.000
_cell.length_b   1.000
_cell.length_c   1.000
_cell.angle_alpha   90.00
_cell.angle_beta   90.00
_cell.angle_gamma   90.00
#
_symmetry.space_group_name_H-M   'P 1'
#
loop_
_entity.id
_entity.type
_entity.pdbx_description
1 polymer ?
#
loop_
_entity_poly.entity_id
_entity_poly.type
_entity_poly.pdbx_seq_one_letter_code
_entity_poly.pdbx_strand_id
1 'polypeptide(L)'
;MKENFDEVIVELMERDTIILFVSPEQIKFSLFYYPYPLLSPPVFMTIDKSLTCPIASLKDIAAMKAVGINQRGSLKDFMDLYYILRATGLNFDEISSLTLMKYGLSPHYDYPLELPWSILMMPREKLTK
;
A
#
# COMPACT_ATOMS: atom_id res chain seq x y z
N MET A 1 7.23 -15.07 19.35
CA MET A 1 6.30 -15.51 18.28
C MET A 1 5.43 -16.68 18.73
N LYS A 2 5.98 -17.78 19.25
CA LYS A 2 5.20 -18.92 19.79
C LYS A 2 4.27 -18.59 20.98
N GLU A 3 4.47 -17.47 21.66
CA GLU A 3 3.61 -17.05 22.77
C GLU A 3 2.24 -16.52 22.31
N ASN A 4 2.11 -16.12 21.04
CA ASN A 4 0.86 -15.54 20.50
C ASN A 4 0.30 -16.33 19.31
N PHE A 5 1.05 -17.27 18.75
CA PHE A 5 0.66 -18.07 17.60
C PHE A 5 1.07 -19.51 17.81
N ASP A 6 0.10 -20.43 17.69
CA ASP A 6 0.30 -21.87 17.85
C ASP A 6 1.28 -22.45 16.81
N GLU A 7 1.20 -21.93 15.58
CA GLU A 7 2.05 -22.30 14.46
C GLU A 7 2.48 -21.07 13.68
N VAL A 8 3.75 -21.03 13.27
CA VAL A 8 4.32 -19.98 12.42
C VAL A 8 5.27 -20.63 11.41
N ILE A 9 4.98 -20.48 10.12
CA ILE A 9 5.81 -20.91 9.00
C ILE A 9 6.31 -19.66 8.27
N VAL A 10 7.62 -19.57 8.04
CA VAL A 10 8.21 -18.47 7.28
C VAL A 10 8.23 -18.83 5.80
N GLU A 11 7.53 -18.04 4.97
CA GLU A 11 7.55 -18.18 3.50
C GLU A 11 8.73 -17.40 2.90
N LEU A 12 8.93 -16.15 3.34
CA LEU A 12 9.97 -15.25 2.86
C LEU A 12 10.45 -14.34 3.98
N MET A 13 11.77 -14.15 4.09
CA MET A 13 12.36 -13.20 5.03
C MET A 13 13.54 -12.49 4.36
N GLU A 14 13.27 -11.30 3.86
CA GLU A 14 14.24 -10.40 3.23
C GLU A 14 14.34 -9.11 4.05
N ARG A 15 15.25 -8.20 3.66
CA ARG A 15 15.56 -6.97 4.41
C ARG A 15 14.32 -6.12 4.73
N ASP A 16 13.41 -5.98 3.77
CA ASP A 16 12.26 -5.08 3.85
C ASP A 16 10.91 -5.82 3.71
N THR A 17 10.94 -7.14 3.58
CA THR A 17 9.75 -7.96 3.34
C THR A 17 9.79 -9.21 4.19
N ILE A 18 8.71 -9.45 4.94
CA ILE A 18 8.51 -10.69 5.68
C ILE A 18 7.14 -11.24 5.31
N ILE A 19 7.10 -12.50 4.91
CA ILE A 19 5.87 -13.22 4.61
C ILE A 19 5.85 -14.50 5.47
N LEU A 20 4.77 -14.65 6.23
CA LEU A 20 4.55 -15.73 7.17
C LEU A 20 3.18 -16.36 6.93
N PHE A 21 3.05 -17.64 7.26
CA PHE A 21 1.76 -18.26 7.56
C PHE A 21 1.67 -18.45 9.07
N VAL A 22 0.58 -17.97 9.66
CA VAL A 22 0.30 -18.09 11.08
C VAL A 22 -0.96 -18.92 11.30
N SER A 23 -1.05 -19.58 12.46
CA SER A 23 -2.14 -20.50 12.84
C SER A 23 -2.18 -21.81 12.05
N PRO A 24 -2.86 -22.86 12.59
CA PRO A 24 -3.05 -24.13 11.88
C PRO A 24 -3.79 -23.99 10.54
N GLU A 25 -4.62 -22.96 10.39
CA GLU A 25 -5.35 -22.65 9.15
C GLU A 25 -4.47 -21.96 8.09
N GLN A 26 -3.18 -21.72 8.38
CA GLN A 26 -2.23 -21.09 7.49
C GLN A 26 -2.69 -19.71 6.99
N ILE A 27 -3.08 -18.83 7.91
CA ILE A 27 -3.42 -17.44 7.61
C ILE A 27 -2.17 -16.73 7.10
N LYS A 28 -2.22 -16.22 5.85
CA LYS A 28 -1.11 -15.47 5.27
C LYS A 28 -0.99 -14.09 5.91
N PHE A 29 0.17 -13.80 6.49
CA PHE A 29 0.53 -12.54 7.11
C PHE A 29 1.77 -11.95 6.42
N SER A 30 1.71 -10.68 6.05
CA SER A 30 2.81 -10.04 5.32
C SER A 30 3.12 -8.67 5.89
N LEU A 31 4.41 -8.42 6.11
CA LEU A 31 4.96 -7.15 6.55
C LEU A 31 5.87 -6.61 5.46
N PHE A 32 5.63 -5.36 5.07
CA PHE A 32 6.41 -4.68 4.05
C PHE A 32 6.87 -3.34 4.61
N TYR A 33 8.17 -3.08 4.50
CA TYR A 33 8.72 -1.74 4.69
C TYR A 33 8.71 -1.01 3.35
N TYR A 34 8.02 0.13 3.31
CA TYR A 34 7.95 0.97 2.14
C TYR A 34 8.73 2.27 2.38
N PRO A 35 9.66 2.67 1.50
CA PRO A 35 10.51 3.84 1.68
C PRO A 35 9.80 5.18 1.35
N TYR A 36 8.48 5.23 1.50
CA TYR A 36 7.66 6.42 1.24
C TYR A 36 6.61 6.61 2.35
N PRO A 37 6.27 7.87 2.70
CA PRO A 37 5.32 8.14 3.78
C PRO A 37 3.87 7.87 3.35
N LEU A 38 2.98 7.87 4.34
CA LEU A 38 1.54 8.01 4.07
C LEU A 38 1.22 9.43 3.61
N LEU A 39 0.22 9.58 2.75
CA LEU A 39 -0.29 10.88 2.28
C LEU A 39 -0.96 11.66 3.41
N SER A 40 -1.56 10.95 4.36
CA SER A 40 -2.18 11.55 5.55
C SER A 40 -1.97 10.65 6.78
N PRO A 41 -2.19 11.17 8.00
CA PRO A 41 -2.18 10.33 9.20
C PRO A 41 -3.11 9.10 9.05
N PRO A 42 -2.76 7.96 9.69
CA PRO A 42 -3.60 6.78 9.67
C PRO A 42 -4.93 7.03 10.39
N VAL A 43 -5.97 6.35 9.92
CA VAL A 43 -7.27 6.26 10.57
C VAL A 43 -7.21 5.12 11.57
N PHE A 44 -7.62 5.36 12.82
CA PHE A 44 -7.61 4.32 13.86
C PHE A 44 -8.95 3.59 13.90
N MET A 45 -8.92 2.29 13.70
CA MET A 45 -10.08 1.41 13.80
C MET A 45 -10.04 0.65 15.13
N THR A 46 -11.08 0.81 15.94
CA THR A 46 -11.24 0.05 17.19
C THR A 46 -11.64 -1.39 16.87
N ILE A 47 -10.80 -2.34 17.26
CA ILE A 47 -11.06 -3.78 17.11
C ILE A 47 -11.76 -4.31 18.37
N ASP A 48 -11.29 -3.90 19.54
CA ASP A 48 -11.90 -4.18 20.84
C ASP A 48 -11.70 -2.99 21.80
N LYS A 49 -12.18 -3.10 23.05
CA LYS A 49 -12.10 -2.02 24.06
C LYS A 49 -10.67 -1.55 24.37
N SER A 50 -9.67 -2.39 24.11
CA SER A 50 -8.25 -2.18 24.42
C SER A 50 -7.36 -2.08 23.17
N LEU A 51 -7.86 -2.49 22.00
CA LEU A 51 -7.09 -2.63 20.78
C LEU A 51 -7.60 -1.71 19.68
N THR A 52 -6.70 -0.85 19.19
CA THR A 52 -6.91 -0.04 18.00
C THR A 52 -5.89 -0.40 16.94
N CYS A 53 -6.33 -0.45 15.68
CA CYS A 53 -5.49 -0.74 14.54
C CYS A 53 -5.34 0.53 13.67
N PRO A 54 -4.12 1.03 13.43
CA PRO A 54 -3.91 2.11 12.48
C PRO A 54 -4.08 1.57 11.05
N ILE A 55 -4.96 2.21 10.29
CA ILE A 55 -5.28 1.87 8.90
C ILE A 55 -4.90 3.06 8.02
N ALA A 56 -4.33 2.79 6.84
CA ALA A 56 -4.07 3.82 5.85
C ALA A 56 -5.38 4.55 5.47
N SER A 57 -5.29 5.85 5.17
CA SER A 57 -6.46 6.61 4.74
C SER A 57 -7.04 6.08 3.44
N LEU A 58 -8.31 6.37 3.14
CA LEU A 58 -8.90 6.01 1.85
C LEU A 58 -8.14 6.63 0.66
N LYS A 59 -7.54 7.83 0.84
CA LYS A 59 -6.71 8.48 -0.18
C LYS A 59 -5.42 7.70 -0.44
N ASP A 60 -4.76 7.23 0.63
CA ASP A 60 -3.59 6.36 0.52
C ASP A 60 -3.92 5.04 -0.17
N ILE A 61 -5.02 4.40 0.23
CA ILE A 61 -5.46 3.13 -0.36
C ILE A 61 -5.83 3.32 -1.84
N ALA A 62 -6.49 4.43 -2.21
CA ALA A 62 -6.80 4.74 -3.60
C ALA A 62 -5.53 4.86 -4.47
N ALA A 63 -4.52 5.59 -3.99
CA ALA A 63 -3.24 5.72 -4.68
C ALA A 63 -2.50 4.37 -4.80
N MET A 64 -2.58 3.52 -3.77
CA MET A 64 -2.02 2.17 -3.84
C MET A 64 -2.77 1.27 -4.83
N LYS A 65 -4.10 1.41 -4.93
CA LYS A 65 -4.92 0.66 -5.88
C LYS A 65 -4.67 1.09 -7.32
N ALA A 66 -4.45 2.38 -7.58
CA ALA A 66 -4.06 2.86 -8.90
C ALA A 66 -2.77 2.19 -9.41
N VAL A 67 -1.73 2.14 -8.56
CA VAL A 67 -0.49 1.43 -8.90
C VAL A 67 -0.72 -0.08 -9.06
N GLY A 68 -1.54 -0.69 -8.19
CA GLY A 68 -1.91 -2.10 -8.31
C GLY A 68 -2.61 -2.44 -9.63
N ILE A 69 -3.56 -1.61 -10.08
CA ILE A 69 -4.23 -1.76 -11.37
C ILE A 69 -3.20 -1.72 -12.50
N ASN A 70 -2.28 -0.77 -12.46
CA ASN A 70 -1.27 -0.62 -13.50
C ASN A 70 -0.29 -1.81 -13.55
N GLN A 71 0.11 -2.36 -12.40
CA GLN A 71 1.08 -3.46 -12.34
C GLN A 71 0.48 -4.84 -12.62
N ARG A 72 -0.68 -5.15 -12.04
CA ARG A 72 -1.30 -6.48 -12.08
C ARG A 72 -2.69 -6.52 -12.70
N GLY A 73 -3.42 -5.40 -12.71
CA GLY A 73 -4.73 -5.30 -13.36
C GLY A 73 -5.78 -6.28 -12.85
N SER A 74 -5.74 -6.68 -11.57
CA SER A 74 -6.69 -7.67 -11.06
C SER A 74 -8.09 -7.09 -10.89
N LEU A 75 -9.14 -7.86 -11.18
CA LEU A 75 -10.54 -7.43 -11.02
C LEU A 75 -10.83 -6.91 -9.60
N LYS A 76 -10.19 -7.50 -8.57
CA LYS A 76 -10.35 -7.06 -7.18
C LYS A 76 -9.88 -5.62 -6.98
N ASP A 77 -8.80 -5.20 -7.64
CA ASP A 77 -8.28 -3.84 -7.50
C ASP A 77 -9.19 -2.80 -8.13
N PHE A 78 -9.79 -3.13 -9.29
CA PHE A 78 -10.80 -2.28 -9.92
C PHE A 78 -12.05 -2.14 -9.04
N MET A 79 -12.53 -3.23 -8.45
CA MET A 79 -13.68 -3.21 -7.55
C MET A 79 -13.40 -2.37 -6.30
N ASP A 80 -12.25 -2.56 -5.66
CA ASP A 80 -11.87 -1.78 -4.48
C ASP A 80 -11.76 -0.29 -4.81
N LEU A 81 -11.10 0.07 -5.91
CA LEU A 81 -10.98 1.46 -6.33
C LEU A 81 -12.36 2.07 -6.63
N TYR A 82 -13.25 1.33 -7.31
CA TYR A 82 -14.62 1.78 -7.59
C TYR A 82 -15.37 2.14 -6.29
N TYR A 83 -15.32 1.28 -5.27
CA TYR A 83 -15.98 1.57 -3.99
C TYR A 83 -15.36 2.74 -3.25
N ILE A 84 -14.02 2.88 -3.30
CA ILE A 84 -13.35 4.04 -2.70
C ILE A 84 -13.77 5.33 -3.38
N LEU A 85 -13.84 5.35 -4.72
CA LEU A 85 -14.30 6.51 -5.48
C LEU A 85 -15.73 6.90 -5.11
N ARG A 86 -16.62 5.91 -5.01
CA ARG A 86 -18.01 6.13 -4.59
C ARG A 86 -18.14 6.67 -3.16
N ALA A 87 -17.26 6.23 -2.26
CA ALA A 87 -17.30 6.65 -0.85
C ALA A 87 -16.68 8.04 -0.63
N THR A 88 -15.67 8.41 -1.42
CA THR A 88 -14.88 9.63 -1.22
C THR A 88 -15.26 10.78 -2.16
N GLY A 89 -15.92 10.48 -3.28
CA GLY A 89 -16.20 11.46 -4.33
C GLY A 89 -14.98 11.84 -5.16
N LEU A 90 -13.85 11.15 -4.98
CA LEU A 90 -12.64 11.38 -5.77
C LEU A 90 -12.90 11.14 -7.26
N ASN A 91 -12.15 11.82 -8.11
CA ASN A 91 -12.09 11.56 -9.55
C ASN A 91 -10.69 11.03 -9.96
N PHE A 92 -10.54 10.67 -11.24
CA PHE A 92 -9.30 10.09 -11.75
C PHE A 92 -8.11 11.05 -11.71
N ASP A 93 -8.33 12.35 -11.94
CA ASP A 93 -7.26 13.37 -11.90
C ASP A 93 -6.73 13.54 -10.46
N GLU A 94 -7.63 13.48 -9.49
CA GLU A 94 -7.27 13.51 -8.07
C GLU A 94 -6.52 12.24 -7.66
N ILE A 95 -6.95 11.05 -8.10
CA ILE A 95 -6.20 9.81 -7.83
C ILE A 95 -4.79 9.88 -8.44
N SER A 96 -4.69 10.36 -9.68
CA SER A 96 -3.41 10.53 -10.36
C SER A 96 -2.48 11.45 -9.55
N SER A 97 -3.00 12.61 -9.13
CA SER A 97 -2.27 13.56 -8.29
C SER A 97 -1.86 12.97 -6.94
N LEU A 98 -2.77 12.24 -6.26
CA LEU A 98 -2.48 11.54 -5.01
C LEU A 98 -1.39 10.48 -5.19
N THR A 99 -1.40 9.78 -6.32
CA THR A 99 -0.43 8.74 -6.65
C THR A 99 0.95 9.36 -6.85
N LEU A 100 1.06 10.44 -7.64
CA LEU A 100 2.31 11.17 -7.81
C LEU A 100 2.85 11.69 -6.48
N MET A 101 2.01 12.31 -5.65
CA MET A 101 2.41 12.80 -4.33
C MET A 101 2.89 11.67 -3.41
N LYS A 102 2.22 10.52 -3.41
CA LYS A 102 2.53 9.39 -2.53
C LYS A 102 3.93 8.86 -2.79
N TYR A 103 4.31 8.76 -4.06
CA TYR A 103 5.58 8.21 -4.49
C TYR A 103 6.64 9.28 -4.78
N GLY A 104 6.36 10.55 -4.46
CA GLY A 104 7.31 11.65 -4.62
C GLY A 104 7.68 11.94 -6.08
N LEU A 105 6.75 11.74 -7.00
CA LEU A 105 6.94 11.93 -8.44
C LEU A 105 6.49 13.33 -8.85
N SER A 106 7.21 13.93 -9.81
CA SER A 106 6.85 15.22 -10.39
C SER A 106 5.96 15.04 -11.63
N PRO A 107 4.92 15.88 -11.83
CA PRO A 107 4.02 15.79 -12.98
C PRO A 107 4.65 16.25 -14.31
N HIS A 108 5.88 16.78 -14.29
CA HIS A 108 6.57 17.34 -15.47
C HIS A 108 7.42 16.33 -16.25
N TYR A 109 7.29 15.04 -15.96
CA TYR A 109 7.94 13.99 -16.73
C TYR A 109 6.87 13.10 -17.34
N ASP A 110 6.97 12.90 -18.65
CA ASP A 110 6.28 11.84 -19.40
C ASP A 110 6.80 10.49 -18.88
N TYR A 111 6.41 10.11 -17.66
CA TYR A 111 6.62 8.76 -17.19
C TYR A 111 5.65 7.87 -17.97
N PRO A 112 6.15 6.91 -18.75
CA PRO A 112 5.30 5.80 -19.16
C PRO A 112 4.64 5.26 -17.89
N LEU A 113 3.34 5.02 -17.95
CA LEU A 113 2.57 4.51 -16.81
C LEU A 113 3.19 3.21 -16.23
N GLU A 114 4.11 2.55 -16.95
CA GLU A 114 5.08 1.61 -16.39
C GLU A 114 6.04 2.28 -15.39
N LEU A 115 5.61 2.50 -14.14
CA LEU A 115 6.49 2.87 -13.04
C LEU A 115 7.52 1.74 -12.80
N PRO A 116 8.79 1.87 -13.23
CA PRO A 116 9.78 0.83 -13.03
C PRO A 116 10.16 0.80 -11.55
N TRP A 117 10.49 -0.38 -11.03
CA TRP A 117 10.92 -0.58 -9.63
C TRP A 117 12.01 0.38 -9.18
N SER A 118 12.87 0.81 -10.11
CA SER A 118 13.92 1.81 -9.88
C SER A 118 13.37 3.15 -9.37
N ILE A 119 12.16 3.55 -9.77
CA ILE A 119 11.54 4.81 -9.36
C ILE A 119 10.84 4.67 -8.01
N LEU A 120 10.13 3.56 -7.78
CA LEU A 120 9.41 3.30 -6.52
C LEU A 120 10.36 3.15 -5.32
N MET A 121 11.60 2.69 -5.58
CA MET A 121 12.62 2.46 -4.57
C MET A 121 13.70 3.56 -4.53
N MET A 122 13.53 4.66 -5.26
CA MET A 122 14.52 5.74 -5.25
C MET A 122 14.45 6.53 -3.93
N PRO A 123 15.59 6.74 -3.25
CA PRO A 123 15.65 7.66 -2.10
C PRO A 123 15.19 9.05 -2.53
N ARG A 124 14.42 9.74 -1.68
CA ARG A 124 13.87 11.09 -1.95
C ARG A 124 14.91 12.09 -2.48
N GLU A 125 16.16 11.95 -2.08
CA GLU A 125 17.29 12.78 -2.50
C GLU A 125 17.65 12.68 -3.99
N LYS A 126 17.19 11.62 -4.69
CA LYS A 126 17.46 11.38 -6.11
C LYS A 126 16.30 11.71 -7.05
N LEU A 127 15.11 12.03 -6.51
CA LEU A 127 13.92 12.37 -7.30
C LEU A 127 13.79 13.88 -7.58
N THR A 128 14.69 14.69 -7.02
CA THR A 128 14.68 16.16 -7.10
C THR A 128 15.87 16.74 -7.89
N LYS A 129 16.25 16.10 -8.99
CA LYS A 129 17.16 16.70 -9.99
C LYS A 129 16.56 16.70 -11.38
#